data_AF-A0A965S5Q3-F1
#
_entry.id   AF-A0A965S5Q3-F1
#
_cell.length_a   1.000
_cell.length_b   1.000
_cell.length_c   1.000
_cell.angle_alpha   90.00
_cell.angle_beta   90.00
_cell.angle_gamma   90.00
#
_symmetry.space_group_name_H-M   'P 1'
#
loop_
_entity.id
_entity.type
_entity.pdbx_description
1 polymer ?
#
loop_
_entity_poly.entity_id
_entity_poly.type
_entity_poly.pdbx_seq_one_letter_code
_entity_poly.pdbx_strand_id
1 'polypeptide(L)'
;MFSDFQRYPEISVSSLQELKPDVIMLSSEPFPFKQSHAMQLQKLCPHSKIILVNGELFSWYGSRLLYWNHYHKELDQLLGMFS
;
A
#
# COMPACT_ATOMS: atom_id res chain seq x y z
N MET A 1 -17.84 -5.42 1.82
CA MET A 1 -18.09 -5.69 0.38
C MET A 1 -16.77 -6.08 -0.29
N PHE A 2 -16.16 -7.20 0.13
CA PHE A 2 -15.01 -7.85 -0.55
C PHE A 2 -15.00 -9.37 -0.32
N SER A 3 -16.06 -9.93 0.28
CA SER A 3 -16.12 -11.31 0.78
C SER A 3 -16.16 -12.36 -0.33
N ASP A 4 -16.59 -11.97 -1.54
CA ASP A 4 -16.79 -12.85 -2.70
C ASP A 4 -15.67 -12.74 -3.74
N PHE A 5 -14.60 -11.98 -3.47
CA PHE A 5 -13.47 -11.86 -4.39
C PHE A 5 -12.46 -13.00 -4.16
N GLN A 6 -11.79 -13.42 -5.24
CA GLN A 6 -10.59 -14.24 -5.11
C GLN A 6 -9.62 -13.57 -4.13
N ARG A 7 -8.81 -14.38 -3.42
CA ARG A 7 -7.90 -13.93 -2.35
C ARG A 7 -7.03 -12.72 -2.74
N TYR A 8 -6.71 -12.56 -4.03
CA TYR A 8 -6.11 -11.36 -4.61
C TYR A 8 -6.92 -10.92 -5.84
N PRO A 9 -7.83 -9.96 -5.71
CA PRO A 9 -8.62 -9.50 -6.85
C PRO A 9 -7.76 -8.70 -7.82
N GLU A 10 -7.95 -8.94 -9.12
CA GLU A 10 -7.50 -8.02 -10.16
C GLU A 10 -8.52 -6.88 -10.28
N ILE A 11 -8.04 -5.64 -10.28
CA ILE A 11 -8.88 -4.44 -10.45
C ILE A 11 -8.43 -3.66 -11.67
N SER A 12 -9.38 -3.11 -12.43
CA SER A 12 -9.08 -2.21 -13.54
C SER A 12 -8.72 -0.82 -13.03
N VAL A 13 -8.05 -0.03 -13.87
CA VAL A 13 -7.76 1.39 -13.58
C VAL A 13 -9.03 2.20 -13.34
N SER A 14 -10.09 1.96 -14.12
CA SER A 14 -11.38 2.63 -13.94
C SER A 14 -11.98 2.33 -12.56
N SER A 15 -11.96 1.05 -12.15
CA SER A 15 -12.46 0.62 -10.84
C SER A 15 -11.65 1.25 -9.71
N LEU A 16 -10.33 1.31 -9.85
CA LEU A 16 -9.44 1.96 -8.88
C LEU A 16 -9.78 3.45 -8.71
N GLN A 17 -10.06 4.16 -9.79
CA GLN A 17 -10.45 5.57 -9.75
C GLN A 17 -11.83 5.77 -9.13
N GLU A 18 -12.78 4.88 -9.41
CA GLU A 18 -14.13 4.90 -8.84
C GLU A 18 -14.12 4.65 -7.33
N LEU A 19 -13.23 3.77 -6.85
CA LEU A 19 -13.04 3.47 -5.43
C LEU A 19 -12.54 4.69 -4.63
N LYS A 20 -11.90 5.66 -5.28
CA LYS A 20 -11.35 6.89 -4.67
C LYS A 20 -10.59 6.61 -3.37
N PRO A 21 -9.54 5.76 -3.40
CA PRO A 21 -8.82 5.41 -2.19
C PRO A 21 -8.13 6.64 -1.58
N ASP A 22 -8.19 6.79 -0.26
CA ASP A 22 -7.43 7.83 0.44
C ASP A 22 -5.92 7.54 0.40
N VAL A 23 -5.56 6.25 0.49
CA VAL A 23 -4.18 5.77 0.54
C VAL A 23 -3.98 4.58 -0.38
N ILE A 24 -2.88 4.59 -1.13
CA ILE A 24 -2.39 3.44 -1.91
C ILE A 24 -0.99 3.09 -1.41
N MET A 25 -0.82 1.87 -0.90
CA MET A 25 0.46 1.36 -0.39
C MET A 25 1.10 0.43 -1.42
N LEU A 26 2.34 0.72 -1.80
CA LEU A 26 3.12 -0.04 -2.76
C LEU A 26 4.26 -0.77 -2.05
N SER A 27 4.20 -2.09 -2.07
CA SER A 27 5.12 -2.95 -1.32
C SER A 27 6.53 -3.03 -1.94
N SER A 28 7.57 -3.22 -1.12
CA SER A 28 8.91 -3.58 -1.63
C SER A 28 9.04 -5.06 -1.98
N GLU A 29 8.15 -5.92 -1.46
CA GLU A 29 8.16 -7.37 -1.65
C GLU A 29 6.75 -7.94 -1.77
N PRO A 30 6.53 -9.03 -2.54
CA PRO A 30 7.53 -9.75 -3.34
C PRO A 30 7.96 -9.01 -4.62
N PHE A 31 7.18 -8.01 -5.04
CA PHE A 31 7.51 -7.15 -6.18
C PHE A 31 8.04 -5.80 -5.70
N PRO A 32 9.26 -5.39 -6.09
CA PRO A 32 9.84 -4.12 -5.65
C PRO A 32 9.26 -2.95 -6.44
N PHE A 33 8.13 -2.42 -5.97
CA PHE A 33 7.58 -1.21 -6.55
C PHE A 33 8.59 -0.05 -6.45
N LYS A 34 8.66 0.76 -7.51
CA LYS A 34 9.59 1.88 -7.63
C LYS A 34 8.84 3.20 -7.64
N GLN A 35 9.57 4.29 -7.44
CA GLN A 35 9.02 5.64 -7.53
C GLN A 35 8.31 5.91 -8.87
N SER A 36 8.77 5.30 -9.97
CA SER A 36 8.10 5.40 -11.28
C SER A 36 6.67 4.87 -11.26
N HIS A 37 6.42 3.76 -10.56
CA HIS A 37 5.07 3.19 -10.42
C HIS A 37 4.18 4.10 -9.57
N ALA A 38 4.72 4.64 -8.47
CA ALA A 38 4.01 5.61 -7.64
C ALA A 38 3.60 6.85 -8.44
N MET A 39 4.50 7.40 -9.26
CA MET A 39 4.19 8.55 -10.12
C MET A 39 3.12 8.24 -11.18
N GLN A 40 3.12 7.04 -11.74
CA GLN A 40 2.06 6.62 -12.68
C GLN A 40 0.71 6.55 -11.98
N LEU A 41 0.65 5.94 -10.80
CA LEU A 41 -0.57 5.86 -10.02
C LEU A 41 -1.02 7.22 -9.51
N GLN A 42 -0.11 8.15 -9.19
CA GLN A 42 -0.46 9.50 -8.76
C GLN A 42 -1.19 10.27 -9.87
N LYS A 43 -0.81 10.06 -11.13
CA LYS A 43 -1.52 10.65 -12.28
C LYS A 43 -2.94 10.09 -12.42
N LEU A 44 -3.14 8.82 -12.07
CA LEU A 44 -4.44 8.15 -12.16
C LEU A 44 -5.34 8.50 -10.96
N CYS A 45 -4.76 8.59 -9.77
CA CYS A 45 -5.44 8.83 -8.51
C CYS A 45 -4.83 10.08 -7.83
N PRO A 46 -5.08 11.29 -8.37
CA PRO A 46 -4.39 12.51 -7.95
C PRO A 46 -4.64 12.91 -6.49
N HIS A 47 -5.78 12.48 -5.93
CA HIS A 47 -6.16 12.77 -4.55
C HIS A 47 -5.65 11.73 -3.55
N SER A 48 -5.21 10.58 -4.02
CA SER A 48 -4.72 9.50 -3.15
C SER A 48 -3.31 9.80 -2.69
N LYS A 49 -3.04 9.46 -1.42
CA LYS A 49 -1.69 9.45 -0.87
C LYS A 49 -1.01 8.14 -1.23
N ILE A 50 0.03 8.20 -2.05
CA ILE A 50 0.72 7.01 -2.55
C ILE A 50 2.07 6.88 -1.85
N ILE A 51 2.27 5.78 -1.13
CA ILE A 51 3.48 5.54 -0.32
C ILE A 51 4.12 4.19 -0.67
N LEU A 52 5.45 4.15 -0.62
CA LEU A 52 6.22 2.92 -0.69
C LEU A 52 6.39 2.38 0.75
N VAL A 53 6.13 1.09 0.94
CA VAL A 53 6.14 0.43 2.25
C VAL A 53 7.06 -0.79 2.24
N ASN A 54 7.64 -1.13 3.40
CA ASN A 54 8.41 -2.36 3.54
C ASN A 54 7.46 -3.56 3.49
N GLY A 55 7.54 -4.31 2.40
CA GLY A 55 6.69 -5.46 2.13
C GLY A 55 6.91 -6.67 3.03
N GLU A 56 8.08 -6.77 3.66
CA GLU A 56 8.44 -7.94 4.44
C GLU A 56 7.48 -8.16 5.62
N LEU A 57 6.96 -7.06 6.18
CA LEU A 57 6.06 -7.07 7.33
C LEU A 57 4.60 -7.35 6.95
N PHE A 58 4.23 -7.14 5.68
CA PHE A 58 2.87 -7.37 5.18
C PHE A 58 2.73 -8.73 4.49
N SER A 59 3.83 -9.23 3.90
CA SER A 59 3.80 -10.40 3.02
C SER A 59 4.37 -11.66 3.69
N TRP A 60 5.20 -11.53 4.73
CA TRP A 60 5.84 -12.66 5.41
C TRP A 60 5.48 -12.71 6.90
N TYR A 61 4.40 -13.42 7.21
CA TYR A 61 4.01 -13.72 8.59
C TYR A 61 5.06 -14.62 9.26
N GLY A 62 5.53 -14.27 10.46
CA GLY A 62 6.52 -15.04 11.21
C GLY A 62 7.36 -14.19 12.16
N SER A 63 8.61 -14.58 12.40
CA SER A 63 9.54 -13.87 13.30
C SER A 63 9.75 -12.39 12.92
N ARG A 64 9.47 -12.01 11.68
CA ARG A 64 9.54 -10.61 11.21
C ARG A 64 8.49 -9.69 11.85
N LEU A 65 7.35 -10.22 12.30
CA LEU A 65 6.34 -9.43 13.05
C LEU A 65 6.91 -8.82 14.34
N LEU A 66 7.99 -9.39 14.89
CA LEU A 66 8.69 -8.80 16.05
C LEU A 66 9.19 -7.37 15.77
N TYR A 67 9.45 -7.02 14.50
CA TYR A 67 9.89 -5.68 14.10
C TYR A 67 8.73 -4.70 13.86
N TRP A 68 7.46 -5.15 13.96
CA TRP A 68 6.29 -4.30 13.75
C TRP A 68 6.26 -3.08 14.66
N ASN A 69 6.67 -3.25 15.93
CA ASN A 69 6.71 -2.15 16.89
C ASN A 69 7.67 -1.01 16.49
N HIS A 70 8.70 -1.31 15.71
CA HIS A 70 9.56 -0.28 15.14
C HIS A 70 8.91 0.33 13.90
N TYR A 71 8.44 -0.53 12.99
CA TYR A 71 7.95 -0.11 11.69
C TYR A 71 6.63 0.67 11.73
N HIS A 72 5.72 0.39 12.65
CA HIS A 72 4.45 1.13 12.69
C HIS A 72 4.67 2.64 12.88
N LYS A 73 5.71 3.06 13.61
CA LYS A 73 6.05 4.48 13.77
C LYS A 73 6.47 5.12 12.45
N GLU A 74 7.27 4.41 11.67
CA GLU A 74 7.66 4.86 10.32
C GLU A 74 6.43 4.94 9.42
N LEU A 75 5.56 3.94 9.47
CA LEU A 75 4.31 3.90 8.72
C LEU A 75 3.38 5.06 9.10
N ASP A 76 3.21 5.34 10.39
CA ASP A 76 2.37 6.42 10.86
C ASP A 76 2.93 7.80 10.45
N GLN A 77 4.25 7.96 10.44
CA GLN A 77 4.89 9.16 9.90
C GLN A 77 4.65 9.29 8.39
N LEU A 78 4.80 8.19 7.63
CA LEU A 78 4.49 8.16 6.21
C LEU A 78 3.03 8.50 5.95
N LEU A 79 2.10 8.03 6.79
CA LEU A 79 0.67 8.30 6.69
C LEU A 79 0.30 9.70 7.22
N GLY A 80 1.15 10.32 8.03
CA GLY A 80 0.88 11.63 8.63
C GLY A 80 -0.11 11.56 9.79
N MET A 81 -0.16 10.43 10.49
CA MET A 81 -1.13 10.14 11.56
C MET A 81 -0.68 10.62 12.95
N PHE A 82 0.55 11.10 13.10
CA PHE A 82 1.01 11.76 14.32
C PHE A 82 1.23 13.26 14.10
N SER A 83 0.49 14.05 14.87
CA SER A 83 0.75 15.47 15.21
C SER A 83 1.20 15.54 16.66
#